data_AF-A0A9P1L3S1-F1
#
_entry.id   AF-A0A9P1L3S1-F1
#
_cell.length_a   1.000
_cell.length_b   1.000
_cell.length_c   1.000
_cell.angle_alpha   90.00
_cell.angle_beta   90.00
_cell.angle_gamma   90.00
#
_symmetry.space_group_name_H-M   'P 1'
#
loop_
_entity.id
_entity.type
_entity.pdbx_description
1 polymer ?
#
loop_
_entity_poly.entity_id
_entity_poly.type
_entity_poly.pdbx_seq_one_letter_code
_entity_poly.pdbx_strand_id
1 'polypeptide(L)'
;MKRNKKIKEINEYRLNKKNNYKRKLLKKIVKLSIKVGCLLFIFIIISGCMYGYSEISKLKYEIGKLESELHKKNIEKDNIKVELDILTTSKDIEKKANEKLGMNYPKESQIRYIEVNK
;
A
#
# COMPACT_ATOMS: atom_id res chain seq x y z
N MET A 1 -17.59 43.42 73.77
CA MET A 1 -16.99 42.11 73.40
C MET A 1 -17.89 41.25 72.49
N LYS A 2 -19.19 41.03 72.79
CA LYS A 2 -20.08 40.15 72.00
C LYS A 2 -20.30 40.56 70.52
N ARG A 3 -20.35 41.86 70.20
CA ARG A 3 -20.59 42.36 68.84
C ARG A 3 -19.45 42.04 67.86
N ASN A 4 -18.20 42.16 68.30
CA ASN A 4 -17.02 41.86 67.47
C ASN A 4 -16.90 40.37 67.15
N LYS A 5 -17.27 39.51 68.11
CA LYS A 5 -17.33 38.05 67.89
C LYS A 5 -18.36 37.67 66.81
N LYS A 6 -19.56 38.26 66.89
CA LYS A 6 -20.62 38.05 65.88
C LYS A 6 -20.22 38.51 64.48
N ILE A 7 -19.53 39.66 64.37
CA ILE A 7 -19.03 40.16 63.07
C ILE A 7 -17.97 39.21 62.49
N LYS A 8 -17.06 38.69 63.32
CA LYS A 8 -16.04 37.72 62.89
C LYS A 8 -16.67 36.42 62.36
N GLU A 9 -17.65 35.87 63.08
CA GLU A 9 -18.39 34.67 62.66
C GLU A 9 -19.13 34.86 61.32
N ILE A 10 -19.75 36.04 61.11
CA ILE A 10 -20.42 36.37 59.84
C ILE A 10 -19.41 36.45 58.69
N ASN A 11 -18.24 37.04 58.92
CA ASN A 11 -17.19 37.15 57.91
C ASN A 11 -16.57 35.78 57.56
N GLU A 12 -16.32 34.93 58.56
CA GLU A 12 -15.88 33.55 58.34
C GLU A 12 -16.92 32.73 57.57
N TYR A 13 -18.21 32.88 57.88
CA TYR A 13 -19.29 32.24 57.11
C TYR A 13 -19.31 32.70 55.64
N ARG A 14 -19.17 34.00 55.38
CA ARG A 14 -19.11 34.55 54.01
C ARG A 14 -17.90 34.04 53.23
N LEU A 15 -16.72 33.99 53.87
CA LEU A 15 -15.49 33.44 53.30
C LEU A 15 -15.65 31.95 52.97
N ASN A 16 -16.17 31.15 53.91
CA ASN A 16 -16.40 29.73 53.70
C ASN A 16 -17.43 29.48 52.58
N LYS A 17 -18.50 30.27 52.50
CA LYS A 17 -19.49 30.18 51.41
C LYS A 17 -18.85 30.50 50.04
N LYS A 18 -18.02 31.54 49.96
CA LYS A 18 -17.29 31.91 48.72
C LYS A 18 -16.28 30.84 48.30
N ASN A 19 -15.53 30.28 49.26
CA ASN A 19 -14.56 29.21 49.01
C ASN A 19 -15.25 27.92 48.56
N ASN A 20 -16.39 27.58 49.17
CA ASN A 20 -17.19 26.42 48.77
C ASN A 20 -17.77 26.57 47.35
N TYR A 21 -18.21 27.77 46.96
CA TYR A 21 -18.64 28.03 45.59
C TYR A 21 -17.51 27.86 44.57
N LYS A 22 -16.34 28.47 44.81
CA LYS A 22 -15.16 28.32 43.96
C LYS A 22 -14.74 26.85 43.82
N ARG A 23 -14.76 26.09 44.91
CA ARG A 23 -14.39 24.67 44.93
C ARG A 23 -15.38 23.81 44.11
N LYS A 24 -16.68 24.13 44.14
CA LYS A 24 -17.69 23.47 43.30
C LYS A 24 -17.50 23.78 41.81
N LEU A 25 -17.19 25.03 41.48
CA LEU A 25 -16.92 25.45 40.10
C LEU A 25 -15.68 24.77 39.53
N LEU A 26 -14.57 24.74 40.29
CA LEU A 26 -13.35 24.03 39.91
C LEU A 26 -13.61 22.53 39.70
N LYS A 27 -14.35 21.87 40.60
CA LYS A 27 -14.74 20.46 40.41
C LYS A 27 -15.53 20.23 39.12
N LYS A 28 -16.38 21.18 38.71
CA LYS A 28 -17.15 21.09 37.46
C LYS A 28 -16.23 21.25 36.24
N ILE A 29 -15.31 22.20 36.28
CA ILE A 29 -14.33 22.44 35.22
C ILE A 29 -13.40 21.24 35.07
N VAL A 30 -12.85 20.70 36.17
CA VAL A 30 -11.98 19.53 36.16
C VAL A 30 -12.70 18.30 35.59
N LYS A 31 -13.97 18.08 35.96
CA LYS A 31 -14.76 16.99 35.37
C LYS A 31 -14.98 17.17 33.88
N LEU A 32 -15.19 18.40 33.41
CA LEU A 32 -15.35 18.70 32.00
C LEU A 32 -14.03 18.55 31.23
N SER A 33 -12.92 19.04 31.80
CA SER A 33 -11.60 18.95 31.17
C SER A 33 -11.12 17.51 31.06
N ILE A 34 -11.41 16.65 32.04
CA ILE A 34 -11.11 15.21 31.95
C ILE A 34 -11.88 14.58 30.78
N LYS A 35 -13.18 14.87 30.65
CA LYS A 35 -13.99 14.34 29.54
C LYS A 35 -13.46 14.78 28.17
N VAL A 36 -13.15 16.07 28.02
CA VAL A 36 -12.59 16.62 26.77
C VAL A 36 -11.20 16.05 26.51
N GLY A 37 -10.37 15.93 27.55
CA GLY A 37 -9.03 15.34 27.45
C GLY A 37 -9.06 13.89 26.97
N CYS A 38 -9.98 13.06 27.48
CA CYS A 38 -10.14 11.69 27.02
C CYS A 38 -10.54 11.62 25.53
N LEU A 39 -11.45 12.49 25.07
CA LEU A 39 -11.85 12.55 23.67
C LEU A 39 -10.69 12.96 22.76
N LEU A 40 -9.92 13.97 23.16
CA LEU A 40 -8.73 14.41 22.42
C LEU A 40 -7.67 13.30 22.37
N PHE A 41 -7.47 12.56 23.45
CA PHE A 41 -6.51 11.46 23.50
C PHE A 41 -6.87 10.35 22.50
N ILE A 42 -8.15 9.95 22.46
CA ILE A 42 -8.65 8.98 21.49
C ILE A 42 -8.45 9.49 20.06
N PHE A 43 -8.75 10.77 19.82
CA PHE A 43 -8.58 11.37 18.50
C PHE A 43 -7.11 11.36 18.04
N ILE A 44 -6.17 11.67 18.93
CA ILE A 44 -4.73 11.63 18.62
C ILE A 44 -4.30 10.21 18.25
N ILE A 45 -4.75 9.19 18.98
CA ILE A 45 -4.43 7.78 18.65
C ILE A 45 -4.95 7.41 17.27
N ILE A 46 -6.23 7.71 16.98
CA ILE A 46 -6.84 7.41 15.68
C ILE A 46 -6.09 8.11 14.56
N SER A 47 -5.76 9.40 14.73
CA SER A 47 -5.00 10.18 13.75
C SER A 47 -3.61 9.58 13.49
N GLY A 48 -2.89 9.16 14.54
CA GLY A 48 -1.61 8.47 14.42
C GLY A 48 -1.71 7.16 13.65
N CYS A 49 -2.73 6.34 13.94
CA CYS A 49 -3.00 5.12 13.19
C CYS A 49 -3.27 5.42 11.71
N MET A 50 -4.13 6.40 11.40
CA MET A 50 -4.45 6.76 10.02
C MET A 50 -3.22 7.19 9.22
N TYR A 51 -2.29 7.94 9.84
CA TYR A 51 -1.05 8.35 9.18
C TYR A 51 -0.20 7.14 8.78
N GLY A 52 -0.04 6.17 9.69
CA GLY A 52 0.66 4.92 9.39
C GLY A 52 -0.02 4.10 8.29
N TYR A 53 -1.35 3.97 8.35
CA TYR A 53 -2.12 3.26 7.32
C TYR A 53 -2.06 3.93 5.95
N SER A 54 -1.93 5.26 5.88
CA SER A 54 -1.78 5.98 4.62
C SER A 54 -0.51 5.56 3.88
N GLU A 55 0.63 5.48 4.58
CA GLU A 55 1.88 5.05 3.95
C GLU A 55 1.86 3.57 3.55
N ILE A 56 1.29 2.70 4.40
CA ILE A 56 1.09 1.28 4.04
C ILE A 56 0.23 1.16 2.77
N SER A 57 -0.82 1.98 2.66
CA SER A 57 -1.70 1.97 1.49
C SER A 57 -0.99 2.43 0.22
N LYS A 58 -0.15 3.47 0.30
CA LYS A 58 0.69 3.93 -0.83
C LYS A 58 1.66 2.84 -1.28
N LEU A 59 2.38 2.22 -0.35
CA LEU A 59 3.31 1.14 -0.66
C LEU A 59 2.60 -0.05 -1.30
N LYS A 60 1.43 -0.43 -0.79
CA LYS A 60 0.62 -1.51 -1.37
C LYS A 60 0.18 -1.19 -2.79
N TYR A 61 -0.19 0.06 -3.06
CA TYR A 61 -0.53 0.51 -4.41
C TYR A 61 0.69 0.43 -5.35
N GLU A 62 1.86 0.88 -4.90
CA GLU A 62 3.10 0.80 -5.67
C GLU A 62 3.50 -0.64 -5.99
N ILE A 63 3.41 -1.55 -5.01
CA ILE A 63 3.61 -2.99 -5.22
C ILE A 63 2.68 -3.51 -6.30
N GLY A 64 1.37 -3.25 -6.21
CA GLY A 64 0.42 -3.72 -7.21
C GLY A 64 0.69 -3.17 -8.62
N LYS A 65 1.17 -1.92 -8.72
CA LYS A 65 1.60 -1.33 -9.98
C LYS A 65 2.82 -2.07 -10.56
N LEU A 66 3.84 -2.30 -9.74
CA LEU A 66 5.06 -3.02 -10.15
C LEU A 66 4.76 -4.47 -10.54
N GLU A 67 3.87 -5.16 -9.82
CA GLU A 67 3.41 -6.51 -10.16
C GLU A 67 2.70 -6.54 -11.52
N SER A 68 1.86 -5.55 -11.80
CA SER A 68 1.19 -5.44 -13.11
C SER A 68 2.17 -5.19 -14.25
N GLU A 69 3.14 -4.30 -14.04
CA GLU A 69 4.20 -4.03 -15.01
C GLU A 69 5.07 -5.26 -15.27
N LEU A 70 5.45 -5.98 -14.22
CA LEU A 70 6.21 -7.23 -14.30
C LEU A 70 5.42 -8.31 -15.05
N HIS A 71 4.12 -8.43 -14.78
CA HIS A 71 3.26 -9.37 -15.49
C HIS A 71 3.17 -9.06 -16.99
N LYS A 72 2.99 -7.79 -17.36
CA LYS A 72 3.00 -7.35 -18.77
C LYS A 72 4.33 -7.67 -19.45
N LYS A 73 5.45 -7.40 -18.78
CA LYS A 73 6.79 -7.70 -19.30
C LYS A 73 7.04 -9.19 -19.50
N ASN A 74 6.51 -10.03 -18.61
CA ASN A 74 6.58 -11.48 -18.78
C ASN A 74 5.75 -11.96 -19.98
N ILE A 75 4.54 -11.44 -20.18
CA ILE A 75 3.73 -11.74 -21.37
C ILE A 75 4.47 -11.33 -22.64
N GLU A 76 5.04 -10.12 -22.66
CA GLU A 76 5.84 -9.63 -23.80
C GLU A 76 7.02 -10.56 -24.10
N LYS A 77 7.77 -10.96 -23.08
CA LYS A 77 8.88 -11.92 -23.21
C LYS A 77 8.41 -13.27 -23.76
N ASP A 78 7.32 -13.80 -23.25
CA ASP A 78 6.80 -15.11 -23.67
C ASP A 78 6.28 -15.06 -25.11
N ASN A 79 5.64 -13.95 -25.52
CA ASN A 79 5.23 -13.74 -26.92
C ASN A 79 6.44 -13.69 -27.86
N ILE A 80 7.50 -12.96 -27.50
CA ILE A 80 8.74 -12.92 -28.30
C ILE A 80 9.35 -14.30 -28.39
N LYS A 81 9.33 -15.08 -27.30
CA LYS A 81 9.83 -16.45 -27.29
C LYS A 81 9.04 -17.36 -28.24
N VAL A 82 7.71 -17.26 -28.22
CA VAL A 82 6.84 -17.99 -29.15
C VAL A 82 7.12 -17.58 -30.60
N GLU A 83 7.28 -16.29 -30.88
CA GLU A 83 7.62 -15.80 -32.23
C GLU A 83 8.98 -16.34 -32.69
N LEU A 84 9.98 -16.35 -31.81
CA LEU A 84 11.30 -16.92 -32.09
C LEU A 84 11.20 -18.43 -32.35
N ASP A 85 10.43 -19.17 -31.54
CA ASP A 85 10.21 -20.60 -31.74
C ASP A 85 9.55 -20.88 -33.10
N ILE A 86 8.56 -20.07 -33.52
CA ILE A 86 7.94 -20.17 -34.85
C ILE A 86 8.98 -19.93 -35.95
N LEU A 87 9.77 -18.85 -35.84
CA LEU A 87 10.79 -18.50 -36.84
C LEU A 87 11.93 -19.53 -36.94
N THR A 88 12.26 -20.19 -35.84
CA THR A 88 13.35 -21.18 -35.75
C THR A 88 12.86 -22.61 -35.97
N THR A 89 11.56 -22.85 -36.05
CA THR A 89 11.01 -24.16 -36.35
C THR A 89 11.45 -24.59 -37.75
N SER A 90 12.07 -25.77 -37.86
CA SER A 90 12.60 -26.31 -39.12
C SER A 90 11.58 -26.29 -40.26
N LYS A 91 10.29 -26.52 -39.96
CA LYS A 91 9.21 -26.49 -40.95
C LYS A 91 8.98 -25.12 -41.57
N ASP A 92 9.12 -24.06 -40.78
CA ASP A 92 8.93 -22.68 -41.24
C ASP A 92 10.17 -22.17 -42.00
N ILE A 93 11.36 -22.62 -41.57
CA ILE A 93 12.62 -22.43 -42.29
C ILE A 93 12.57 -23.13 -43.65
N GLU A 94 12.18 -24.40 -43.68
CA GLU A 94 12.05 -25.21 -44.90
C GLU A 94 11.04 -24.60 -45.87
N LYS A 95 9.89 -24.14 -45.36
CA LYS A 95 8.90 -23.40 -46.15
C LYS A 95 9.50 -22.13 -46.76
N LYS A 96 10.19 -21.30 -45.98
CA LYS A 96 10.84 -20.07 -46.49
C LYS A 96 11.96 -20.39 -47.49
N ALA A 97 12.74 -21.44 -47.25
CA ALA A 97 13.80 -21.88 -48.15
C ALA A 97 13.24 -22.33 -49.50
N ASN A 98 12.16 -23.12 -49.50
CA ASN A 98 11.48 -23.56 -50.72
C ASN A 98 10.78 -22.39 -51.44
N GLU A 99 9.96 -21.61 -50.73
CA GLU A 99 9.08 -20.61 -51.35
C GLU A 99 9.81 -19.30 -51.72
N LYS A 100 10.76 -18.84 -50.91
CA LYS A 100 11.45 -17.56 -51.13
C LYS A 100 12.83 -17.70 -51.76
N LEU A 101 13.55 -18.77 -51.44
CA LEU A 101 14.92 -18.98 -51.92
C LEU A 101 14.98 -20.03 -53.04
N GLY A 102 13.86 -20.68 -53.38
CA GLY A 102 13.81 -21.70 -54.42
C GLY A 102 14.59 -22.98 -54.10
N MET A 103 14.90 -23.23 -52.82
CA MET A 103 15.72 -24.35 -52.35
C MET A 103 14.96 -25.67 -52.31
N ASN A 104 14.41 -26.09 -53.44
CA ASN A 104 13.66 -27.33 -53.56
C ASN A 104 14.55 -28.56 -53.35
N TYR A 105 14.00 -29.62 -52.75
CA TYR A 105 14.69 -30.90 -52.67
C TYR A 105 15.05 -31.44 -54.06
N PRO A 106 16.23 -32.07 -54.22
CA PRO A 106 16.64 -32.67 -55.47
C PRO A 106 15.68 -33.79 -55.89
N LYS A 107 15.34 -33.83 -57.18
CA LYS A 107 14.57 -34.94 -57.76
C LYS A 107 15.39 -36.21 -57.74
N GLU A 108 14.73 -37.37 -57.75
CA GLU A 108 15.42 -38.68 -57.75
C GLU A 108 16.47 -38.79 -58.88
N SER A 109 16.20 -38.21 -60.05
CA SER A 109 17.12 -38.17 -61.18
C SER A 109 18.39 -37.33 -60.96
N GLN A 110 18.40 -36.47 -59.94
CA GLN A 110 19.52 -35.59 -59.58
C GLN A 110 20.37 -36.17 -58.44
N ILE A 111 19.94 -37.28 -57.81
CA ILE A 111 20.64 -37.93 -56.71
C ILE A 111 21.56 -39.01 -57.27
N ARG A 112 22.85 -38.98 -56.89
CA ARG A 112 23.84 -39.99 -57.28
C ARG A 112 24.46 -40.61 -56.03
N TYR A 113 24.28 -41.92 -55.87
CA TYR A 113 24.90 -42.67 -54.77
C TYR A 113 26.33 -43.03 -55.16
N ILE A 114 27.27 -42.81 -54.24
CA ILE A 114 28.67 -43.16 -54.41
C ILE A 114 28.94 -44.34 -53.48
N GLU A 115 29.38 -45.46 -54.06
CA GLU A 115 29.79 -46.61 -53.27
C GLU A 115 31.16 -46.34 -52.66
N VAL A 116 31.24 -46.40 -51.34
CA VAL A 116 32.50 -46.28 -50.61
C VAL A 116 33.03 -47.70 -50.40
N ASN A 117 34.10 -48.06 -51.12
CA ASN A 117 34.82 -49.29 -50.86
C ASN A 117 35.47 -49.24 -49.48
N LYS A 118 35.37 -50.35 -48.75
CA LYS A 118 35.92 -50.55 -47.40
C LYS A 118 37.44 -50.57 -47.39
#